data_AF-A0A4D4MA29-F1
#
_entry.id   AF-A0A4D4MA29-F1
#
_cell.length_a   1.000
_cell.length_b   1.000
_cell.length_c   1.000
_cell.angle_alpha   90.00
_cell.angle_beta   90.00
_cell.angle_gamma   90.00
#
_symmetry.space_group_name_H-M   'P 1'
#
loop_
_entity.id
_entity.type
_entity.pdbx_description
1 polymer ?
#
loop_
_entity_poly.entity_id
_entity_poly.type
_entity_poly.pdbx_seq_one_letter_code
_entity_poly.pdbx_strand_id
1 'polypeptide(L)'
;MITRIIDVAHTVATYRTPAGPHHDLSAARQAVATGLDVDDTAELVYRDWCRIEAAAGNRQGLHTAITRVQQVNRALDCSLETETEQLINELLNGPGTAVRKAL
;
A
#
# COMPACT_ATOMS: atom_id res chain seq x y z
N MET A 1 -14.38 -16.42 -2.66
CA MET A 1 -13.36 -16.96 -1.72
C MET A 1 -12.13 -16.07 -1.69
N ILE A 2 -11.62 -15.59 -2.83
CA ILE A 2 -10.50 -14.64 -2.95
C ILE A 2 -10.65 -13.40 -2.05
N THR A 3 -11.83 -12.80 -1.99
CA THR A 3 -12.12 -11.60 -1.17
C THR A 3 -11.73 -11.77 0.30
N ARG A 4 -12.01 -12.94 0.90
CA ARG A 4 -11.68 -13.21 2.31
C ARG A 4 -10.17 -13.35 2.55
N ILE A 5 -9.41 -13.82 1.57
CA ILE A 5 -7.95 -13.92 1.66
C ILE A 5 -7.35 -12.51 1.63
N ILE A 6 -7.85 -11.66 0.73
CA ILE A 6 -7.46 -10.25 0.65
C ILE A 6 -7.80 -9.51 1.94
N ASP A 7 -8.99 -9.72 2.51
CA ASP A 7 -9.38 -9.12 3.79
C ASP A 7 -8.40 -9.50 4.92
N VAL A 8 -7.98 -10.77 4.98
CA VAL A 8 -7.02 -11.25 5.99
C VAL A 8 -5.63 -10.66 5.75
N ALA A 9 -5.15 -10.65 4.51
CA ALA A 9 -3.86 -10.04 4.16
C ALA A 9 -3.84 -8.56 4.54
N HIS A 10 -4.88 -7.81 4.17
CA HIS A 10 -5.07 -6.41 4.53
C HIS A 10 -5.10 -6.20 6.05
N THR A 11 -5.84 -7.04 6.77
CA THR A 11 -5.94 -6.97 8.24
C THR A 11 -4.57 -7.18 8.89
N VAL A 12 -3.82 -8.20 8.46
CA VAL A 12 -2.49 -8.49 9.00
C VAL A 12 -1.52 -7.35 8.69
N ALA A 13 -1.50 -6.86 7.44
CA ALA A 13 -0.65 -5.75 7.04
C ALA A 13 -0.97 -4.48 7.87
N THR A 14 -2.25 -4.14 8.01
CA THR A 14 -2.71 -3.00 8.80
C THR A 14 -2.36 -3.14 10.28
N TYR A 15 -2.49 -4.33 10.86
CA TYR A 15 -2.22 -4.55 12.28
C TYR A 15 -0.72 -4.53 12.62
N ARG A 16 0.12 -5.03 11.71
CA ARG A 16 1.57 -5.17 11.92
C ARG A 16 2.39 -3.94 11.53
N THR A 17 1.81 -2.98 10.80
CA THR A 17 2.52 -1.79 10.30
C THR A 17 2.75 -0.69 11.34
N PRO A 18 1.76 -0.27 12.15
CA PRO A 18 1.94 0.80 13.13
C PRO A 18 3.02 0.47 14.16
N ALA A 19 3.71 1.49 14.66
CA ALA A 19 4.64 1.32 15.77
C ALA A 19 3.90 0.85 17.03
N GLY A 20 4.49 -0.09 17.78
CA GLY A 20 3.88 -0.64 18.99
C GLY A 20 4.27 -2.09 19.26
N PRO A 21 3.64 -2.76 20.23
CA PRO A 21 4.00 -4.11 20.68
C PRO A 21 3.90 -5.20 19.60
N HIS A 22 3.08 -4.97 18.57
CA HIS A 22 2.83 -5.93 17.49
C HIS A 22 3.49 -5.53 16.16
N HIS A 23 4.28 -4.45 16.16
CA HIS A 23 4.98 -3.94 14.99
C HIS A 23 5.90 -5.01 14.41
N ASP A 24 5.65 -5.39 13.16
CA ASP A 24 6.44 -6.37 12.42
C ASP A 24 6.29 -6.13 10.91
N LEU A 25 7.20 -5.32 10.36
CA LEU A 25 7.17 -4.98 8.93
C LEU A 25 7.52 -6.16 8.03
N SER A 26 8.24 -7.17 8.54
CA SER A 26 8.54 -8.38 7.75
C SER A 26 7.28 -9.22 7.58
N ALA A 27 6.53 -9.45 8.67
CA ALA A 27 5.24 -10.13 8.61
C ALA A 27 4.22 -9.35 7.77
N ALA A 28 4.21 -8.02 7.88
CA ALA A 28 3.34 -7.17 7.05
C ALA A 28 3.66 -7.32 5.55
N ARG A 29 4.94 -7.31 5.15
CA ARG A 29 5.36 -7.56 3.76
C ARG A 29 4.97 -8.96 3.28
N GLN A 30 5.10 -9.97 4.12
CA GLN A 30 4.71 -11.33 3.77
C GLN A 30 3.20 -11.45 3.53
N ALA A 31 2.38 -10.75 4.32
CA ALA A 31 0.94 -10.69 4.12
C ALA A 31 0.59 -10.02 2.78
N VAL A 32 1.25 -8.90 2.46
CA VAL A 32 1.12 -8.23 1.15
C VAL A 32 1.50 -9.15 0.00
N ALA A 33 2.67 -9.79 0.08
CA ALA A 33 3.12 -10.71 -0.97
C ALA A 33 2.11 -11.85 -1.19
N THR A 34 1.61 -12.45 -0.11
CA THR A 34 0.59 -13.50 -0.18
C THR A 34 -0.72 -12.98 -0.80
N GLY A 35 -1.13 -11.75 -0.47
CA GLY A 35 -2.32 -11.13 -1.05
C GLY A 35 -2.17 -10.90 -2.55
N LEU A 36 -1.02 -10.38 -2.99
CA LEU A 36 -0.74 -10.11 -4.40
C LEU A 36 -0.52 -11.39 -5.23
N ASP A 37 -0.03 -12.47 -4.62
CA ASP A 37 0.05 -13.80 -5.28
C ASP A 37 -1.35 -14.38 -5.55
N VAL A 38 -2.35 -14.01 -4.75
CA VAL A 38 -3.74 -14.46 -4.87
C VAL A 38 -4.55 -13.59 -5.83
N ASP A 39 -4.37 -12.27 -5.75
CA ASP A 39 -5.00 -11.30 -6.62
C ASP A 39 -4.06 -10.10 -6.81
N ASP A 40 -3.36 -10.08 -7.95
CA ASP A 40 -2.40 -9.03 -8.27
C ASP A 40 -3.06 -7.73 -8.73
N THR A 41 -4.40 -7.69 -8.83
CA THR A 41 -5.21 -6.53 -9.18
C THR A 41 -5.76 -5.78 -7.97
N ALA A 42 -5.63 -6.34 -6.76
CA ALA A 42 -6.18 -5.77 -5.54
C ALA A 42 -5.43 -4.49 -5.09
N GLU A 43 -5.92 -3.32 -5.49
CA GLU A 43 -5.34 -2.01 -5.12
C GLU A 43 -5.19 -1.80 -3.60
N LEU A 44 -6.12 -2.35 -2.81
CA LEU A 44 -6.06 -2.30 -1.35
C LEU A 44 -4.73 -2.86 -0.81
N VAL A 45 -4.24 -3.95 -1.38
CA VAL A 45 -2.99 -4.60 -0.93
C VAL A 45 -1.76 -3.78 -1.35
N TYR A 46 -1.80 -3.11 -2.50
CA TYR A 46 -0.76 -2.15 -2.88
C TYR A 46 -0.72 -0.93 -1.98
N ARG A 47 -1.88 -0.44 -1.51
CA ARG A 47 -1.93 0.65 -0.51
C ARG A 47 -1.23 0.24 0.79
N ASP A 48 -1.44 -0.99 1.24
CA ASP A 48 -0.74 -1.51 2.42
C ASP A 48 0.77 -1.61 2.19
N TRP A 49 1.19 -2.10 1.01
CA TRP A 49 2.60 -2.14 0.65
C TRP A 49 3.24 -0.74 0.72
N CYS A 50 2.59 0.27 0.14
CA CYS A 50 3.08 1.65 0.18
C CYS A 50 3.24 2.14 1.63
N ARG A 51 2.26 1.89 2.51
CA ARG A 51 2.33 2.28 3.93
C ARG A 51 3.46 1.56 4.67
N ILE A 52 3.65 0.26 4.41
CA ILE A 52 4.73 -0.54 5.01
C ILE A 52 6.10 0.03 4.63
N GLU A 53 6.33 0.30 3.34
CA GLU A 53 7.63 0.81 2.90
C GLU A 53 7.87 2.25 3.38
N ALA A 54 6.83 3.07 3.44
CA ALA A 54 6.91 4.39 4.05
C ALA A 54 7.27 4.31 5.55
N ALA A 55 6.61 3.42 6.30
CA ALA A 55 6.91 3.19 7.73
C ALA A 55 8.33 2.66 7.95
N ALA A 56 8.86 1.87 7.01
CA ALA A 56 10.24 1.40 7.02
C ALA A 56 11.28 2.46 6.62
N GLY A 57 10.86 3.64 6.14
CA GLY A 57 11.74 4.61 5.49
C GLY A 57 12.33 4.11 4.15
N ASN A 58 11.80 3.02 3.59
CA ASN A 58 12.29 2.40 2.37
C ASN A 58 11.70 3.09 1.13
N ARG A 59 12.32 4.21 0.74
CA ARG A 59 11.84 5.00 -0.40
C ARG A 59 11.90 4.25 -1.73
N GLN A 60 12.90 3.38 -1.92
CA GLN A 60 12.98 2.56 -3.13
C GLN A 60 11.82 1.57 -3.19
N GLY A 61 11.54 0.85 -2.10
CA GLY A 61 10.41 -0.06 -2.01
C GLY A 61 9.07 0.64 -2.23
N LEU A 62 8.90 1.84 -1.67
CA LEU A 62 7.70 2.67 -1.91
C LEU A 62 7.51 2.97 -3.41
N HIS A 63 8.55 3.44 -4.10
CA HIS A 63 8.46 3.70 -5.54
C HIS A 63 8.21 2.42 -6.36
N THR A 64 8.77 1.28 -5.94
CA THR A 64 8.48 -0.02 -6.58
C THR A 64 7.00 -0.37 -6.45
N ALA A 65 6.42 -0.25 -5.25
CA ALA A 65 4.99 -0.52 -5.03
C ALA A 65 4.09 0.37 -5.90
N ILE A 66 4.39 1.68 -5.94
CA ILE A 66 3.68 2.68 -6.75
C ILE A 66 3.75 2.34 -8.24
N THR A 67 4.95 2.02 -8.73
CA THR A 67 5.15 1.68 -10.14
C THR A 67 4.37 0.42 -10.50
N ARG A 68 4.34 -0.56 -9.59
CA ARG A 68 3.65 -1.83 -9.84
C ARG A 68 2.14 -1.66 -9.93
N VAL A 69 1.51 -0.94 -9.00
CA VAL A 69 0.05 -0.71 -9.03
C VAL A 69 -0.36 0.09 -10.28
N GLN A 70 0.45 1.06 -10.70
CA GLN A 70 0.23 1.81 -11.94
C GLN A 70 0.35 0.95 -13.19
N GLN A 71 1.32 0.02 -13.22
CA GLN A 71 1.49 -0.92 -14.34
C GLN A 71 0.31 -1.87 -14.47
N VAL A 72 -0.16 -2.44 -13.35
CA VAL A 72 -1.30 -3.36 -13.35
C VAL A 72 -2.57 -2.64 -13.82
N ASN A 73 -2.87 -1.48 -13.26
CA ASN A 73 -4.05 -0.71 -13.68
C ASN A 73 -4.00 -0.31 -15.16
N ARG A 74 -2.83 0.11 -15.66
CA ARG A 74 -2.67 0.40 -17.08
C ARG A 74 -2.87 -0.84 -17.96
N ALA A 75 -2.40 -2.00 -17.53
CA ALA A 75 -2.60 -3.24 -18.26
C ALA A 75 -4.09 -3.66 -18.33
N LEU A 76 -4.87 -3.26 -17.33
CA LEU A 76 -6.33 -3.44 -17.26
C LEU A 76 -7.13 -2.30 -17.91
N ASP A 77 -6.45 -1.31 -18.52
CA ASP A 77 -7.05 -0.07 -19.04
C ASP A 77 -7.93 0.67 -18.00
N CYS A 78 -7.50 0.61 -16.74
CA CYS A 78 -8.16 1.22 -15.59
C CYS A 78 -7.33 2.39 -15.05
N SER A 79 -8.03 3.39 -14.51
CA SER A 79 -7.43 4.42 -13.66
C SER A 79 -7.26 3.88 -12.24
N LEU A 80 -6.31 4.44 -11.49
CA LEU A 80 -6.16 4.13 -10.07
C LEU A 80 -7.43 4.51 -9.28
N GLU A 81 -7.73 3.77 -8.23
CA GLU A 81 -8.73 4.18 -7.25
C GLU A 81 -8.33 5.53 -6.61
N THR A 82 -9.32 6.37 -6.30
CA THR A 82 -9.08 7.72 -5.76
C THR A 82 -8.28 7.68 -4.46
N GLU A 83 -8.57 6.70 -3.61
CA GLU A 83 -7.89 6.44 -2.34
C GLU A 83 -6.40 6.10 -2.54
N THR A 84 -6.09 5.38 -3.63
CA THR A 84 -4.71 5.03 -3.98
C THR A 84 -3.95 6.26 -4.45
N GLU A 85 -4.55 7.08 -5.33
CA GLU A 85 -3.93 8.33 -5.79
C GLU A 85 -3.65 9.29 -4.62
N GLN A 86 -4.62 9.47 -3.72
CA GLN A 86 -4.48 10.33 -2.54
C GLN A 86 -3.35 9.84 -1.64
N LEU A 87 -3.29 8.54 -1.35
CA LEU A 87 -2.22 7.95 -0.53
C LEU A 87 -0.85 8.15 -1.18
N ILE A 88 -0.71 7.93 -2.49
CA ILE A 88 0.55 8.12 -3.21
C ILE A 88 1.01 9.57 -3.09
N ASN A 89 0.10 10.52 -3.30
CA ASN A 89 0.40 11.94 -3.17
C ASN A 89 0.83 12.32 -1.75
N GLU A 90 0.18 11.77 -0.73
CA GLU A 90 0.56 11.98 0.68
C GLU A 90 1.97 11.45 0.97
N LEU A 91 2.25 10.21 0.58
CA LEU A 91 3.51 9.54 0.89
C LEU A 91 4.71 10.12 0.11
N LEU A 92 4.51 10.59 -1.12
CA LEU A 92 5.59 11.16 -1.92
C LEU A 92 5.97 12.58 -1.52
N ASN A 93 4.98 13.40 -1.14
CA ASN A 93 5.19 14.82 -0.82
C ASN A 93 5.39 15.08 0.68
N GLY A 94 5.15 14.06 1.52
CA GLY A 94 5.30 14.11 2.96
C GLY A 94 4.14 14.84 3.65
N PRO A 95 4.04 14.75 4.99
CA PRO A 95 2.93 15.31 5.77
C PRO A 95 2.78 16.86 5.69
N GLY A 96 3.73 17.57 5.07
CA GLY A 96 3.75 19.03 4.98
C GLY A 96 2.96 19.65 3.82
N THR A 97 2.47 18.85 2.86
CA THR A 97 1.81 19.39 1.65
C THR A 97 0.29 19.46 1.77
N ALA A 98 -0.34 18.59 2.57
CA ALA A 98 -1.77 18.65 2.84
C ALA A 98 -2.17 19.95 3.57
N VAL A 99 -1.33 20.43 4.49
CA VAL A 99 -1.53 21.72 5.20
C VAL A 99 -1.42 22.93 4.26
N ARG A 100 -0.57 22.87 3.23
CA ARG A 100 -0.35 24.00 2.30
C ARG A 100 -1.48 24.19 1.29
N LYS A 101 -2.36 23.21 1.12
CA LYS A 101 -3.51 23.29 0.20
C LYS A 101 -4.79 23.77 0.89
N ALA A 102 -4.77 23.90 2.21
CA ALA A 102 -5.90 24.31 3.07
C ALA A 102 -5.75 25.75 3.62
N LEU A 103 -4.75 26.49 3.15
CA LEU A 103 -4.50 27.92 3.42
C LEU A 103 -4.59 28.69 2.09
#